data_AF-A0A4U0WK99-F1
#
_entry.id   AF-A0A4U0WK99-F1
#
_cell.length_a   1.000
_cell.length_b   1.000
_cell.length_c   1.000
_cell.angle_alpha   90.00
_cell.angle_beta   90.00
_cell.angle_gamma   90.00
#
_symmetry.space_group_name_H-M   'P 1'
#
loop_
_entity.id
_entity.type
_entity.pdbx_description
1 polymer ?
#
loop_
_entity_poly.entity_id
_entity_poly.type
_entity_poly.pdbx_seq_one_letter_code
_entity_poly.pdbx_strand_id
1 'polypeptide(L)'
;LTGGIVDVGALLQCFEGMHNGVADDSILDKYCEVQRRMWHDIINPVSTANIRRLHLQDPDKALEDDEILQLVRKSETDLDLSRELQSAGNELVYDYTQYYRPAPKAGSAVLAKL
;
A
#
# COMPACT_ATOMS: atom_id res chain seq x y z
N LEU A 1 -5.00 -5.11 -9.37
CA LEU A 1 -6.34 -4.86 -8.78
C LEU A 1 -6.23 -4.10 -7.46
N THR A 2 -5.57 -4.66 -6.45
CA THR A 2 -5.45 -4.06 -5.11
C THR A 2 -4.69 -2.73 -5.07
N GLY A 3 -3.59 -2.58 -5.82
CA GLY A 3 -2.82 -1.32 -5.84
C GLY A 3 -3.68 -0.09 -6.21
N GLY A 4 -4.51 -0.18 -7.24
CA GLY A 4 -5.40 0.92 -7.63
C GLY A 4 -6.49 1.24 -6.60
N ILE A 5 -6.96 0.26 -5.83
CA ILE A 5 -7.92 0.50 -4.73
C ILE A 5 -7.24 1.25 -3.59
N VAL A 6 -6.02 0.85 -3.24
CA VAL A 6 -5.20 1.52 -2.21
C VAL A 6 -4.86 2.94 -2.64
N ASP A 7 -4.54 3.16 -3.92
CA ASP A 7 -4.29 4.49 -4.49
C ASP A 7 -5.49 5.44 -4.32
N VAL A 8 -6.70 4.96 -4.59
CA VAL A 8 -7.92 5.76 -4.41
C VAL A 8 -8.11 6.16 -2.94
N GLY A 9 -7.90 5.24 -2.00
CA GLY A 9 -7.98 5.54 -0.56
C GLY A 9 -6.92 6.55 -0.10
N ALA A 10 -5.70 6.42 -0.60
CA ALA A 10 -4.61 7.34 -0.33
C ALA A 10 -4.88 8.76 -0.87
N LEU A 11 -5.36 8.86 -2.10
CA LEU A 11 -5.74 10.14 -2.72
C LEU A 11 -6.93 10.78 -2.02
N LEU A 12 -7.91 9.99 -1.56
CA LEU A 12 -9.02 10.49 -0.77
C LEU A 12 -8.52 11.21 0.49
N GLN A 13 -7.61 10.61 1.26
CA GLN A 13 -7.02 11.26 2.43
C GLN A 13 -6.28 12.55 2.04
N CYS A 14 -5.47 12.52 0.97
CA CYS A 14 -4.77 13.72 0.51
C CYS A 14 -5.75 14.87 0.20
N PHE A 15 -6.81 14.58 -0.55
CA PHE A 15 -7.81 15.58 -0.93
C PHE A 15 -8.67 16.04 0.25
N GLU A 16 -9.02 15.16 1.18
CA GLU A 16 -9.69 15.55 2.43
C GLU A 16 -8.83 16.51 3.26
N GLY A 17 -7.53 16.23 3.39
CA GLY A 17 -6.59 17.11 4.09
C GLY A 17 -6.53 18.51 3.46
N MET A 18 -6.44 18.57 2.13
CA MET A 18 -6.46 19.83 1.37
C MET A 18 -7.80 20.56 1.52
N HIS A 19 -8.92 19.84 1.36
CA HIS A 19 -10.27 20.41 1.47
C HIS A 19 -10.53 21.03 2.84
N ASN A 20 -10.07 20.36 3.90
CA ASN A 20 -10.22 20.80 5.28
C ASN A 20 -9.19 21.88 5.69
N GLY A 21 -8.27 22.25 4.81
CA GLY A 21 -7.20 23.22 5.09
C GLY A 21 -6.13 22.73 6.06
N VAL A 22 -6.11 21.43 6.38
CA VAL A 22 -5.11 20.80 7.28
C VAL A 22 -3.91 20.23 6.52
N ALA A 23 -3.92 20.22 5.20
CA ALA A 23 -2.77 19.94 4.35
C ALA A 23 -2.73 20.94 3.17
N ASP A 24 -1.54 21.16 2.61
CA ASP A 24 -1.38 21.85 1.32
C ASP A 24 -1.07 20.82 0.23
N ASP A 25 -0.79 21.29 -0.99
CA ASP A 25 -0.55 20.44 -2.16
C ASP A 25 0.70 19.56 -2.05
N SER A 26 1.66 19.87 -1.16
CA SER A 26 2.84 19.04 -0.93
C SER A 26 2.52 17.63 -0.42
N ILE A 27 1.33 17.39 0.13
CA ILE A 27 0.87 16.03 0.49
C ILE A 27 0.76 15.11 -0.74
N LEU A 28 0.51 15.68 -1.93
CA LEU A 28 0.47 14.93 -3.19
C LEU A 28 1.86 14.52 -3.67
N ASP A 29 2.90 15.29 -3.34
CA ASP A 29 4.29 14.87 -3.56
C ASP A 29 4.62 13.67 -2.68
N LYS A 30 4.14 13.67 -1.43
CA LYS A 30 4.31 12.52 -0.53
C LYS A 30 3.58 11.28 -1.03
N TYR A 31 2.36 11.46 -1.55
CA TYR A 31 1.63 10.39 -2.24
C TYR A 31 2.45 9.80 -3.40
N CYS A 32 2.97 10.66 -4.28
CA CYS A 32 3.79 10.21 -5.41
C CYS A 32 5.04 9.44 -4.97
N GLU A 33 5.74 9.94 -3.93
CA GLU A 33 6.93 9.29 -3.37
C GLU A 33 6.60 7.88 -2.85
N VAL A 34 5.58 7.78 -1.98
CA VAL A 34 5.21 6.52 -1.32
C VAL A 34 4.72 5.51 -2.34
N GLN A 35 3.82 5.87 -3.26
CA GLN A 35 3.28 4.90 -4.21
C GLN A 35 4.30 4.42 -5.24
N ARG A 36 5.21 5.31 -5.69
CA ARG A 36 6.33 4.88 -6.55
C ARG A 36 7.24 3.90 -5.81
N ARG A 37 7.56 4.18 -4.54
CA ARG A 37 8.36 3.26 -3.72
C ARG A 37 7.65 1.92 -3.55
N MET A 38 6.37 1.88 -3.18
CA MET A 38 5.59 0.64 -3.07
C MET A 38 5.57 -0.15 -4.38
N TRP A 39 5.45 0.55 -5.51
CA TRP A 39 5.50 -0.11 -6.82
C TRP A 39 6.85 -0.76 -7.09
N HIS A 40 7.94 -0.01 -6.87
CA HIS A 40 9.30 -0.48 -7.12
C HIS A 40 9.73 -1.61 -6.19
N ASP A 41 9.43 -1.47 -4.89
CA ASP A 41 10.00 -2.34 -3.85
C ASP A 41 9.14 -3.59 -3.62
N ILE A 42 7.82 -3.52 -3.86
CA ILE A 42 6.89 -4.62 -3.55
C ILE A 42 6.14 -5.09 -4.79
N ILE A 43 5.33 -4.22 -5.41
CA ILE A 43 4.34 -4.66 -6.41
C ILE A 43 5.03 -5.24 -7.65
N ASN A 44 6.01 -4.52 -8.21
CA ASN A 44 6.73 -4.94 -9.41
C ASN A 44 7.53 -6.24 -9.21
N PRO A 45 8.39 -6.38 -8.17
CA PRO A 45 9.13 -7.62 -7.97
C PRO A 45 8.22 -8.81 -7.69
N VAL A 46 7.20 -8.66 -6.83
CA VAL A 46 6.26 -9.75 -6.51
C VAL A 46 5.45 -10.17 -7.73
N SER A 47 4.86 -9.22 -8.45
CA SER A 47 4.04 -9.53 -9.64
C SER A 47 4.88 -10.13 -10.76
N THR A 48 6.08 -9.60 -11.00
CA THR A 48 7.01 -10.14 -12.00
C THR A 48 7.47 -11.54 -11.63
N ALA A 49 7.80 -11.78 -10.36
CA ALA A 49 8.16 -13.11 -9.87
C ALA A 49 7.02 -14.11 -10.05
N ASN A 50 5.78 -13.71 -9.75
CA ASN A 50 4.59 -14.56 -9.97
C ASN A 50 4.36 -14.88 -11.46
N ILE A 51 4.54 -13.91 -12.35
CA ILE A 51 4.42 -14.16 -13.80
C ILE A 51 5.52 -15.10 -14.29
N ARG A 52 6.76 -14.92 -13.84
CA ARG A 52 7.88 -15.83 -14.17
C ARG A 52 7.60 -17.24 -13.64
N ARG A 53 7.15 -17.36 -12.40
CA ARG A 53 6.72 -18.62 -11.78
C ARG A 53 5.65 -19.31 -12.62
N LEU A 54 4.69 -18.58 -13.17
CA LEU A 54 3.66 -19.18 -14.02
C LEU A 54 4.15 -19.68 -15.39
N HIS A 55 5.20 -19.06 -15.96
CA HIS A 55 5.55 -19.28 -17.38
C HIS A 55 6.93 -19.90 -17.63
N LEU A 56 7.85 -19.86 -16.67
CA LEU A 56 9.26 -20.17 -16.89
C LEU A 56 9.78 -21.37 -16.09
N GLN A 57 8.98 -21.95 -15.20
CA GLN A 57 9.37 -23.14 -14.43
C GLN A 57 8.82 -24.42 -15.07
N ASP A 58 9.44 -25.56 -14.73
CA ASP A 58 8.92 -26.88 -15.06
C ASP A 58 7.67 -27.16 -14.21
N PRO A 59 6.49 -27.31 -14.81
CA PRO A 59 5.25 -27.52 -14.06
C PRO A 59 5.28 -28.82 -13.23
N ASP A 60 6.02 -29.84 -13.67
CA ASP A 60 6.07 -31.13 -12.98
C ASP A 60 6.94 -31.07 -11.71
N LYS A 61 7.79 -30.04 -11.58
CA LYS A 61 8.67 -29.82 -10.42
C LYS A 61 8.37 -28.55 -9.64
N ALA A 62 7.33 -27.81 -10.02
CA ALA A 62 7.05 -26.48 -9.48
C ALA A 62 6.97 -26.45 -7.94
N LEU A 63 6.35 -27.46 -7.31
CA LEU A 63 6.25 -27.52 -5.85
C LEU A 63 7.59 -27.92 -5.19
N GLU A 64 8.45 -28.68 -5.87
CA GLU A 64 9.75 -29.10 -5.35
C GLU A 64 10.79 -27.98 -5.41
N ASP A 65 10.72 -27.15 -6.46
CA ASP A 65 11.75 -26.15 -6.75
C ASP A 65 11.39 -24.74 -6.25
N ASP A 66 10.12 -24.45 -5.96
CA ASP A 66 9.66 -23.11 -5.61
C ASP A 66 9.27 -22.96 -4.12
N GLU A 67 10.10 -22.23 -3.38
CA GLU A 67 9.91 -21.98 -1.94
C GLU A 67 8.57 -21.29 -1.61
N ILE A 68 8.06 -20.42 -2.49
CA ILE A 68 6.77 -19.76 -2.27
C ILE A 68 5.62 -20.76 -2.43
N LEU A 69 5.69 -21.66 -3.42
CA LEU A 69 4.68 -22.71 -3.57
C LEU A 69 4.71 -23.70 -2.40
N GLN A 70 5.89 -24.02 -1.89
CA GLN A 70 6.03 -24.84 -0.67
C GLN A 70 5.43 -24.14 0.55
N LEU A 71 5.68 -22.84 0.71
CA LEU A 71 5.11 -22.04 1.79
C LEU A 71 3.58 -21.99 1.72
N VAL A 72 3.03 -21.78 0.51
CA VAL A 72 1.58 -21.83 0.27
C VAL A 72 1.01 -23.21 0.61
N ARG A 73 1.67 -24.29 0.19
CA ARG A 73 1.25 -25.67 0.51
C ARG A 73 1.25 -25.93 2.02
N LYS A 74 2.26 -25.45 2.73
CA LYS A 74 2.33 -25.54 4.20
C LYS A 74 1.17 -24.80 4.87
N SER A 75 0.80 -23.63 4.35
CA SER A 75 -0.28 -22.79 4.88
C SER A 75 -1.67 -23.45 4.84
N GLU A 76 -1.84 -24.54 4.08
CA GLU A 76 -3.10 -25.31 4.08
C GLU A 76 -3.45 -25.90 5.45
N THR A 77 -2.44 -26.19 6.27
CA THR A 77 -2.62 -26.81 7.59
C THR A 77 -2.14 -25.93 8.73
N ASP A 78 -1.42 -24.85 8.43
CA ASP A 78 -0.92 -23.86 9.38
C ASP A 78 -1.75 -22.57 9.26
N LEU A 79 -2.74 -22.43 10.14
CA LEU A 79 -3.70 -21.31 10.09
C LEU A 79 -3.06 -19.96 10.35
N ASP A 80 -2.02 -19.89 11.17
CA ASP A 80 -1.35 -18.63 11.49
C ASP A 80 -0.50 -18.18 10.30
N LEU A 81 0.23 -19.11 9.67
CA LEU A 81 0.91 -18.84 8.41
C LEU A 81 -0.08 -18.42 7.30
N SER A 82 -1.24 -19.08 7.21
CA SER A 82 -2.27 -18.72 6.23
C SER A 82 -2.75 -17.28 6.40
N ARG A 83 -2.97 -16.85 7.65
CA ARG A 83 -3.37 -15.47 7.96
C ARG A 83 -2.28 -14.47 7.62
N GLU A 84 -1.02 -14.80 7.90
CA GLU A 84 0.12 -13.95 7.58
C GLU A 84 0.22 -13.75 6.06
N LEU A 85 0.18 -14.83 5.27
CA LEU A 85 0.22 -14.76 3.81
C LEU A 85 -0.92 -13.93 3.23
N GLN A 86 -2.14 -14.10 3.74
CA GLN A 86 -3.30 -13.32 3.30
C GLN A 86 -3.21 -11.84 3.68
N SER A 87 -2.50 -11.53 4.77
CA SER A 87 -2.34 -10.16 5.28
C SER A 87 -1.22 -9.38 4.60
N ALA A 88 -0.35 -10.03 3.81
CA ALA A 88 0.77 -9.40 3.14
C ALA A 88 0.37 -8.19 2.27
N GLY A 89 -0.85 -8.18 1.72
CA GLY A 89 -1.37 -7.05 0.95
C GLY A 89 -1.53 -5.75 1.76
N ASN A 90 -1.62 -5.84 3.09
CA ASN A 90 -1.74 -4.68 3.97
C ASN A 90 -0.47 -3.81 3.97
N GLU A 91 0.68 -4.37 3.58
CA GLU A 91 1.92 -3.61 3.45
C GLU A 91 1.82 -2.47 2.44
N LEU A 92 0.87 -2.53 1.50
CA LEU A 92 0.65 -1.48 0.51
C LEU A 92 -0.10 -0.27 1.09
N VAL A 93 -0.75 -0.41 2.25
CA VAL A 93 -1.56 0.65 2.85
C VAL A 93 -0.65 1.62 3.60
N TYR A 94 -0.89 2.92 3.39
CA TYR A 94 -0.15 3.98 4.04
C TYR A 94 -1.09 5.07 4.56
N ASP A 95 -0.88 5.50 5.79
CA ASP A 95 -1.68 6.54 6.43
C ASP A 95 -1.14 7.93 6.07
N TYR A 96 -1.86 8.69 5.26
CA TYR A 96 -1.48 10.05 4.90
C TYR A 96 -1.98 11.09 5.91
N THR A 97 -2.89 10.71 6.81
CA THR A 97 -3.41 11.62 7.84
C THR A 97 -2.34 12.03 8.86
N GLN A 98 -1.27 11.23 8.98
CA GLN A 98 -0.09 11.59 9.78
C GLN A 98 0.62 12.87 9.31
N TYR A 99 0.37 13.32 8.07
CA TYR A 99 0.91 14.56 7.50
C TYR A 99 -0.03 15.76 7.68
N TYR A 100 -1.21 15.58 8.29
CA TYR A 100 -2.10 16.68 8.56
C TYR A 100 -1.50 17.61 9.62
N ARG A 101 -1.58 18.91 9.35
CA ARG A 101 -1.29 19.96 10.32
C ARG A 101 -2.34 19.93 11.44
N PRO A 102 -1.96 20.30 12.67
CA PRO A 102 -2.92 20.52 13.73
C PRO A 102 -4.00 21.50 13.26
N ALA A 103 -5.26 21.19 13.54
CA ALA A 103 -6.37 22.08 13.20
C ALA A 103 -6.09 23.50 13.74
N PRO A 104 -6.38 24.57 12.97
CA PRO A 104 -6.23 25.92 13.46
C PRO A 104 -7.04 26.08 14.75
N LYS A 105 -6.42 26.56 15.83
CA LYS A 105 -7.18 26.94 17.03
C LYS A 105 -8.26 27.92 16.60
N ALA A 106 -9.50 27.67 17.02
CA ALA A 106 -10.72 28.39 16.60
C ALA A 106 -10.68 29.93 16.79
N GLY A 107 -9.64 30.51 17.38
CA GLY A 107 -9.45 31.95 17.54
C GLY A 107 -8.68 32.66 16.42
N SER A 108 -8.02 31.96 15.48
CA SER A 108 -7.19 32.64 14.46
C SER A 108 -7.98 33.09 13.21
N ALA A 109 -9.13 32.48 12.92
CA ALA A 109 -9.89 32.77 11.71
C ALA A 109 -10.68 34.09 11.77
N VAL A 110 -10.91 34.64 12.98
CA VAL A 110 -11.66 35.89 13.17
C VAL A 110 -10.77 37.13 12.96
N LEU A 111 -9.45 37.01 13.15
CA LEU A 111 -8.52 38.14 13.00
C LEU A 111 -7.94 38.28 11.59
N ALA A 112 -8.06 37.26 10.72
CA ALA A 112 -7.58 37.35 9.33
C ALA A 112 -8.60 38.00 8.36
N LYS A 113 -9.74 38.48 8.88
CA LYS A 113 -10.79 39.19 8.12
C LYS A 113 -11.05 40.62 8.63
N LEU A 114 -10.15 41.17 9.44
CA LEU A 114 -10.10 42.58 9.84
C LEU A 114 -8.78 43.20 9.35
#